data_AF-A0A176Q270-F1
#
_entry.id   AF-A0A176Q270-F1
#
_cell.length_a   1.000
_cell.length_b   1.000
_cell.length_c   1.000
_cell.angle_alpha   90.00
_cell.angle_beta   90.00
_cell.angle_gamma   90.00
#
_symmetry.space_group_name_H-M   'P 1'
#
loop_
_entity.id
_entity.type
_entity.pdbx_description
1 polymer ?
#
loop_
_entity_poly.entity_id
_entity_poly.type
_entity_poly.pdbx_seq_one_letter_code
_entity_poly.pdbx_strand_id
1 'polypeptide(L)'
;MDRGDIPEVLFSSVKEDDPYRASKLLQIERWCYTHSKIIGRSGKKGYNLIAQVLSDKESWEEVGGLHGVKLNRREVGKRLTTLPDSDNAFGRASRYKIACECCLEDEIRAIFEERKEELSAQGNDSLLEYHHLVRCCGEGPIAQFWSHFISGYLDKLDLRGRHPYEYGLDCAVDWKKVEAVEFFWNKIKSLPENEMSAEKKDEILMKNAIYSARSNFRVYPDIFEFFLNQINPDRYPELLKRDLERNTEYASLYRMLEMFNFDLFQKLFDFLKPCNIPEDDYYLWLKLMVKECPEHYLSTAMEIFIHIWTREGFDDHRTLTLNKEMMNNSVFQGRFSVHLVEKGFMKPVWAILDKANSDQIKEFMSSEKANYIRSILEQRDNQSLNKFLAYGKFADEELAQKNISGPSGDLAEVELGKVHDQSYVGLGDH
;
A
#
# COMPACT_ATOMS: atom_id res chain seq x y z
N MET A 1 5.58 17.18 -5.71
CA MET A 1 6.17 17.50 -4.40
C MET A 1 6.90 16.24 -4.03
N ASP A 2 8.21 16.30 -4.09
CA ASP A 2 9.09 15.22 -3.69
C ASP A 2 9.53 15.45 -2.24
N ARG A 3 10.14 14.45 -1.59
CA ARG A 3 10.57 14.59 -0.19
C ARG A 3 11.47 15.80 0.05
N GLY A 4 12.31 16.17 -0.93
CA GLY A 4 13.18 17.35 -0.87
C GLY A 4 12.45 18.69 -0.90
N ASP A 5 11.17 18.71 -1.31
CA ASP A 5 10.33 19.90 -1.29
C ASP A 5 9.68 20.13 0.09
N ILE A 6 9.75 19.15 0.99
CA ILE A 6 9.18 19.24 2.33
C ILE A 6 10.17 20.00 3.23
N PRO A 7 9.75 21.08 3.92
CA PRO A 7 10.64 21.84 4.79
C PRO A 7 11.26 20.96 5.89
N GLU A 8 12.59 20.97 5.99
CA GLU A 8 13.34 20.16 6.97
C GLU A 8 12.86 20.34 8.40
N VAL A 9 12.42 21.56 8.76
CA VAL A 9 11.88 21.89 10.08
C VAL A 9 10.70 20.98 10.49
N LEU A 10 9.93 20.46 9.53
CA LEU A 10 8.83 19.53 9.82
C LEU A 10 9.36 18.16 10.25
N PHE A 11 10.45 17.68 9.67
CA PHE A 11 11.09 16.43 10.09
C PHE A 11 11.80 16.58 11.44
N SER A 12 12.36 17.76 11.72
CA SER A 12 12.97 18.08 13.02
C SER A 12 11.98 18.15 14.18
N SER A 13 10.67 18.07 13.92
CA SER A 13 9.65 17.93 14.97
C SER A 13 9.68 16.58 15.69
N VAL A 14 10.33 15.57 15.09
CA VAL A 14 10.52 14.25 15.66
C VAL A 14 11.94 14.13 16.20
N LYS A 15 12.09 13.80 17.48
CA LYS A 15 13.41 13.66 18.11
C LYS A 15 14.16 12.43 17.56
N GLU A 16 15.48 12.51 17.54
CA GLU A 16 16.35 11.40 17.08
C GLU A 16 16.21 10.13 17.93
N ASP A 17 15.92 10.29 19.23
CA ASP A 17 15.74 9.20 20.19
C ASP A 17 14.29 8.68 20.28
N ASP A 18 13.37 9.18 19.45
CA ASP A 18 11.98 8.73 19.45
C ASP A 18 11.90 7.28 18.96
N PRO A 19 11.34 6.34 19.76
CA PRO A 19 11.27 4.92 19.39
C PRO A 19 10.42 4.66 18.13
N TYR A 20 9.55 5.59 17.76
CA TYR A 20 8.71 5.52 16.57
C TYR A 20 9.17 6.48 15.45
N ARG A 21 10.40 7.00 15.52
CA ARG A 21 10.91 8.04 14.61
C ARG A 21 10.63 7.74 13.14
N ALA A 22 10.99 6.55 12.66
CA ALA A 22 10.80 6.18 11.25
C ALA A 22 9.32 6.21 10.83
N SER A 23 8.42 5.72 11.69
CA SER A 23 6.97 5.74 11.46
C SER A 23 6.42 7.17 11.44
N LYS A 24 6.80 8.00 12.42
CA LYS A 24 6.38 9.41 12.49
C LYS A 24 6.84 10.20 11.27
N LEU A 25 8.11 10.05 10.86
CA LEU A 25 8.65 10.75 9.69
C LEU A 25 7.91 10.36 8.40
N LEU A 26 7.60 9.08 8.22
CA LEU A 26 6.82 8.59 7.07
C LEU A 26 5.41 9.19 7.05
N GLN A 27 4.75 9.28 8.20
CA GLN A 27 3.41 9.86 8.30
C GLN A 27 3.41 11.38 8.11
N ILE A 28 4.43 12.09 8.59
CA ILE A 28 4.62 13.52 8.31
C ILE A 28 4.80 13.74 6.81
N GLU A 29 5.63 12.93 6.15
CA GLU A 29 5.85 13.00 4.71
C GLU A 29 4.52 12.83 3.92
N ARG A 30 3.72 11.81 4.25
CA ARG A 30 2.41 11.57 3.62
C ARG A 30 1.40 12.69 3.88
N TRP A 31 1.36 13.20 5.11
CA TRP A 31 0.53 14.35 5.45
C TRP A 31 0.93 15.57 4.62
N CYS A 32 2.24 15.80 4.43
CA CYS A 32 2.73 16.90 3.61
C CYS A 32 2.34 16.79 2.14
N TYR A 33 2.38 15.60 1.54
CA TYR A 33 1.90 15.39 0.17
C TYR A 33 0.40 15.75 0.04
N THR A 34 -0.39 15.34 1.02
CA THR A 34 -1.84 15.61 1.08
C THR A 34 -2.15 17.09 1.22
N HIS A 35 -1.34 17.84 1.98
CA HIS A 35 -1.53 19.26 2.24
C HIS A 35 -0.53 20.16 1.51
N SER A 36 0.03 19.69 0.40
CA SER A 36 1.08 20.37 -0.36
C SER A 36 0.76 21.83 -0.74
N LYS A 37 -0.50 22.13 -1.08
CA LYS A 37 -0.95 23.52 -1.36
C LYS A 37 -0.92 24.43 -0.13
N ILE A 38 -1.24 23.88 1.05
CA ILE A 38 -1.18 24.63 2.31
C ILE A 38 0.28 24.88 2.65
N ILE A 39 1.10 23.84 2.59
CA ILE A 39 2.54 23.93 2.86
C ILE A 39 3.20 24.94 1.93
N GLY A 40 3.02 24.81 0.61
CA GLY A 40 3.66 25.72 -0.36
C GLY A 40 3.30 27.22 -0.19
N ARG A 41 2.21 27.54 0.52
CA ARG A 41 1.78 28.92 0.81
C ARG A 41 2.06 29.38 2.26
N SER A 42 2.48 28.48 3.13
CA SER A 42 2.60 28.71 4.58
C SER A 42 3.78 29.61 4.97
N GLY A 43 4.87 29.56 4.21
CA GLY A 43 6.12 30.23 4.55
C GLY A 43 6.68 29.81 5.92
N LYS A 44 7.74 30.50 6.37
CA LYS A 44 8.47 30.13 7.60
C LYS A 44 7.61 30.14 8.87
N LYS A 45 6.72 31.12 9.03
CA LYS A 45 5.82 31.19 10.22
C LYS A 45 4.89 29.98 10.26
N GLY A 46 4.30 29.61 9.12
CA GLY A 46 3.41 28.44 9.04
C GLY A 46 4.14 27.12 9.22
N TYR A 47 5.36 26.96 8.67
CA TYR A 47 6.17 25.76 8.89
C TYR A 47 6.51 25.56 10.37
N ASN A 48 6.89 26.64 11.07
CA ASN A 48 7.19 26.57 12.50
C ASN A 48 5.95 26.19 13.32
N LEU A 49 4.78 26.73 12.96
CA LEU A 49 3.53 26.37 13.62
C LEU A 49 3.18 24.89 13.39
N ILE A 50 3.26 24.40 12.15
CA ILE A 50 3.03 22.99 11.85
C ILE A 50 4.02 22.11 12.63
N ALA A 51 5.31 22.43 12.63
CA ALA A 51 6.32 21.69 13.39
C ALA A 51 6.02 21.67 14.90
N GLN A 52 5.57 22.79 15.46
CA GLN A 52 5.16 22.87 16.86
C GLN A 52 3.97 21.95 17.16
N VAL A 53 2.94 21.94 16.31
CA VAL A 53 1.78 21.04 16.45
C VAL A 53 2.21 19.58 16.34
N LEU A 54 3.02 19.22 15.35
CA LEU A 54 3.52 17.85 15.15
C LEU A 54 4.44 17.37 16.27
N SER A 55 5.09 18.28 17.01
CA SER A 55 5.93 17.94 18.16
C SER A 55 5.12 17.58 19.41
N ASP A 56 3.82 17.90 19.45
CA ASP A 56 2.96 17.62 20.59
C ASP A 56 2.56 16.14 20.65
N LYS A 57 2.55 15.57 21.86
CA LYS A 57 2.10 14.21 22.11
C LYS A 57 0.65 13.99 21.68
N GLU A 58 -0.23 14.98 21.82
CA GLU A 58 -1.65 14.86 21.45
C GLU A 58 -1.87 14.70 19.93
N SER A 59 -0.87 15.09 19.13
CA SER A 59 -0.88 14.86 17.68
C SER A 59 -0.60 13.40 17.31
N TRP A 60 -0.31 12.52 18.27
CA TRP A 60 0.07 11.13 18.04
C TRP A 60 -0.72 10.18 18.92
N GLU A 61 -1.27 9.13 18.32
CA GLU A 61 -2.01 8.07 18.98
C GLU A 61 -1.23 6.77 18.93
N GLU A 62 -1.10 6.06 20.06
CA GLU A 62 -0.52 4.72 20.08
C GLU A 62 -1.52 3.72 19.46
N VAL A 63 -1.03 2.88 18.55
CA VAL A 63 -1.85 1.89 17.83
C VAL A 63 -1.19 0.52 17.83
N GLY A 64 -2.00 -0.54 17.90
CA GLY A 64 -1.52 -1.91 17.74
C GLY A 64 -1.18 -2.20 16.28
N GLY A 65 0.10 -2.25 15.93
CA GLY A 65 0.58 -2.58 14.58
C GLY A 65 2.05 -2.23 14.39
N LEU A 66 2.60 -2.56 13.22
CA LEU A 66 4.03 -2.38 12.88
C LEU A 66 4.54 -0.95 13.11
N HIS A 67 3.68 0.03 12.85
CA HIS A 67 4.02 1.44 13.00
C HIS A 67 4.00 1.94 14.45
N GLY A 68 3.31 1.24 15.36
CA GLY A 68 3.18 1.54 16.80
C GLY A 68 2.51 2.87 17.17
N VAL A 69 2.45 3.81 16.24
CA VAL A 69 1.89 5.16 16.41
C VAL A 69 1.20 5.61 15.12
N LYS A 70 0.17 6.43 15.25
CA LYS A 70 -0.58 7.07 14.14
C LYS A 70 -0.69 8.58 14.37
N LEU A 71 -0.56 9.38 13.32
CA LEU A 71 -0.81 10.81 13.37
C LEU A 71 -2.30 11.08 13.59
N ASN A 72 -2.65 11.77 14.67
CA ASN A 72 -3.99 12.27 14.92
C ASN A 72 -4.26 13.50 14.05
N ARG A 73 -4.58 13.25 12.78
CA ARG A 73 -4.72 14.31 11.79
C ARG A 73 -5.87 15.27 12.09
N ARG A 74 -6.92 14.79 12.79
CA ARG A 74 -8.03 15.63 13.24
C ARG A 74 -7.59 16.63 14.30
N GLU A 75 -6.83 16.17 15.30
CA GLU A 75 -6.28 17.05 16.34
C GLU A 75 -5.27 18.05 15.77
N VAL A 76 -4.41 17.59 14.84
CA VAL A 76 -3.51 18.48 14.09
C VAL A 76 -4.32 19.55 13.35
N GLY A 77 -5.32 19.16 12.58
CA GLY A 77 -6.20 20.08 11.87
C GLY A 77 -6.84 21.10 12.80
N LYS A 78 -7.37 20.64 13.94
CA LYS A 78 -8.01 21.50 14.95
C LYS A 78 -7.05 22.55 15.48
N ARG A 79 -5.86 22.14 15.92
CA ARG A 79 -4.83 23.05 16.45
C ARG A 79 -4.35 24.07 15.42
N LEU A 80 -4.31 23.71 14.14
CA LEU A 80 -3.98 24.65 13.07
C LEU A 80 -5.10 25.67 12.82
N THR A 81 -6.35 25.37 13.19
CA THR A 81 -7.51 26.26 12.96
C THR A 81 -7.97 27.05 14.18
N THR A 82 -7.67 26.61 15.41
CA THR A 82 -8.20 27.20 16.67
C THR A 82 -7.27 28.15 17.43
N LEU A 83 -6.03 28.40 16.96
CA LEU A 83 -5.14 29.32 17.67
C LEU A 83 -5.65 30.77 17.65
N PRO A 84 -5.55 31.53 18.77
CA PRO A 84 -6.15 32.85 18.91
C PRO A 84 -5.64 33.84 17.85
N ASP A 85 -6.57 34.65 17.33
CA ASP A 85 -6.48 35.38 16.07
C ASP A 85 -5.31 36.38 15.92
N SER A 86 -4.55 36.71 16.96
CA SER A 86 -3.39 37.60 16.81
C SER A 86 -2.11 36.88 16.36
N ASP A 87 -2.03 35.54 16.43
CA ASP A 87 -0.79 34.81 16.13
C ASP A 87 -0.89 33.58 15.23
N ASN A 88 -2.10 33.19 14.79
CA ASN A 88 -2.25 32.08 13.85
C ASN A 88 -1.52 32.39 12.52
N ALA A 89 -0.63 31.50 12.09
CA ALA A 89 0.12 31.66 10.85
C ALA A 89 -0.76 31.51 9.60
N PHE A 90 -1.98 30.98 9.74
CA PHE A 90 -2.94 30.77 8.67
C PHE A 90 -4.03 31.83 8.70
N GLY A 91 -4.17 32.58 7.60
CA GLY A 91 -5.33 33.46 7.42
C GLY A 91 -6.64 32.68 7.32
N ARG A 92 -7.76 33.34 7.57
CA ARG A 92 -9.12 32.77 7.60
C ARG A 92 -9.44 31.80 6.45
N ALA A 93 -9.10 32.15 5.21
CA ALA A 93 -9.35 31.27 4.06
C ALA A 93 -8.59 29.94 4.14
N SER A 94 -7.36 29.95 4.67
CA SER A 94 -6.58 28.74 4.92
C SER A 94 -7.11 27.97 6.11
N ARG A 95 -7.51 28.66 7.20
CA ARG A 95 -8.20 28.02 8.35
C ARG A 95 -9.47 27.30 7.90
N TYR A 96 -10.33 27.96 7.14
CA TYR A 96 -11.57 27.38 6.63
C TYR A 96 -11.30 26.16 5.74
N LYS A 97 -10.28 26.23 4.89
CA LYS A 97 -9.88 25.10 4.04
C LYS A 97 -9.40 23.91 4.87
N ILE A 98 -8.53 24.13 5.85
CA ILE A 98 -8.05 23.07 6.75
C ILE A 98 -9.24 22.45 7.51
N ALA A 99 -10.11 23.28 8.09
CA ALA A 99 -11.29 22.83 8.81
C ALA A 99 -12.20 21.96 7.93
N CYS A 100 -12.46 22.40 6.68
CA CYS A 100 -13.22 21.65 5.69
C CYS A 100 -12.56 20.30 5.33
N GLU A 101 -11.25 20.30 5.03
CA GLU A 101 -10.50 19.08 4.66
C GLU A 101 -10.41 18.07 5.81
N CYS A 102 -10.37 18.54 7.06
CA CYS A 102 -10.39 17.72 8.26
C CYS A 102 -11.81 17.44 8.81
N CYS A 103 -12.86 17.93 8.13
CA CYS A 103 -14.26 17.82 8.54
C CYS A 103 -14.53 18.24 10.01
N LEU A 104 -13.93 19.36 10.42
CA LEU A 104 -14.07 19.94 11.76
C LEU A 104 -15.37 20.77 11.85
N GLU A 105 -16.51 20.10 12.08
CA GLU A 105 -17.85 20.72 11.98
C GLU A 105 -17.98 22.04 12.78
N ASP A 106 -17.50 22.08 14.01
CA ASP A 106 -17.63 23.27 14.88
C ASP A 106 -16.76 24.43 14.39
N GLU A 107 -15.51 24.15 14.02
CA GLU A 107 -14.59 25.13 13.46
C GLU A 107 -15.05 25.65 12.09
N ILE A 108 -15.63 24.78 11.24
CA ILE A 108 -16.22 25.17 9.96
C ILE A 108 -17.34 26.19 10.19
N ARG A 109 -18.26 25.91 11.13
CA ARG A 109 -19.37 26.83 11.45
C ARG A 109 -18.86 28.14 12.02
N ALA A 110 -17.93 28.10 12.97
CA ALA A 110 -17.36 29.30 13.59
C ALA A 110 -16.70 30.20 12.54
N ILE A 111 -15.82 29.64 11.70
CA ILE A 111 -15.10 30.41 10.66
C ILE A 111 -16.07 30.94 9.58
N PHE A 112 -17.15 30.20 9.29
CA PHE A 112 -18.18 30.65 8.35
C PHE A 112 -18.99 31.83 8.90
N GLU A 113 -19.39 31.78 10.18
CA GLU A 113 -20.09 32.90 10.83
C GLU A 113 -19.17 34.12 10.99
N GLU A 114 -17.87 33.95 11.33
CA GLU A 114 -16.86 35.04 11.32
C GLU A 114 -16.88 35.77 9.96
N ARG A 115 -16.89 35.02 8.84
CA ARG A 115 -16.97 35.61 7.50
C ARG A 115 -18.28 36.36 7.26
N LYS A 116 -19.40 35.79 7.68
CA LYS A 116 -20.71 36.40 7.50
C LYS A 116 -20.82 37.72 8.28
N GLU A 117 -20.32 37.75 9.51
CA GLU A 117 -20.23 38.97 10.32
C GLU A 117 -19.34 40.03 9.66
N GLU A 118 -18.15 39.64 9.16
CA GLU A 118 -17.26 40.56 8.43
C GLU A 118 -17.89 41.12 7.14
N LEU A 119 -18.65 40.32 6.40
CA LEU A 119 -19.36 40.77 5.19
C LEU A 119 -20.54 41.67 5.54
N SER A 120 -21.28 41.33 6.61
CA SER A 120 -22.40 42.14 7.10
C SER A 120 -21.94 43.51 7.59
N ALA A 121 -20.79 43.59 8.27
CA ALA A 121 -20.20 44.83 8.74
C ALA A 121 -19.82 45.81 7.61
N GLN A 122 -19.75 45.36 6.35
CA GLN A 122 -19.51 46.22 5.18
C GLN A 122 -20.79 46.94 4.70
N GLY A 123 -21.96 46.63 5.26
CA GLY A 123 -23.22 47.33 4.97
C GLY A 123 -23.76 47.11 3.56
N ASN A 124 -23.33 46.04 2.88
CA ASN A 124 -23.80 45.68 1.54
C ASN A 124 -24.45 44.29 1.57
N ASP A 125 -25.78 44.27 1.64
CA ASP A 125 -26.58 43.03 1.77
C ASP A 125 -26.33 42.02 0.62
N SER A 126 -25.95 42.48 -0.57
CA SER A 126 -25.60 41.59 -1.69
C SER A 126 -24.43 40.66 -1.38
N LEU A 127 -23.56 41.02 -0.43
CA LEU A 127 -22.45 40.18 0.02
C LEU A 127 -22.90 38.98 0.86
N LEU A 128 -24.10 39.06 1.45
CA LEU A 128 -24.71 37.98 2.23
C LEU A 128 -25.51 37.01 1.34
N GLU A 129 -25.71 37.34 0.06
CA GLU A 129 -26.36 36.45 -0.88
C GLU A 129 -25.48 35.26 -1.26
N TYR A 130 -26.14 34.19 -1.72
CA TYR A 130 -25.52 32.92 -2.13
C TYR A 130 -24.23 33.08 -2.96
N HIS A 131 -24.21 34.00 -3.92
CA HIS A 131 -23.06 34.18 -4.80
C HIS A 131 -21.78 34.62 -4.04
N HIS A 132 -21.92 35.44 -3.00
CA HIS A 132 -20.78 36.00 -2.25
C HIS A 132 -20.50 35.24 -0.96
N LEU A 133 -21.55 34.84 -0.26
CA LEU A 133 -21.45 34.16 1.02
C LEU A 133 -21.07 32.68 0.86
N VAL A 134 -21.63 31.99 -0.14
CA VAL A 134 -21.52 30.52 -0.28
C VAL A 134 -20.60 30.14 -1.43
N ARG A 135 -20.89 30.61 -2.65
CA ARG A 135 -20.15 30.24 -3.87
C ARG A 135 -18.68 30.67 -3.82
N CYS A 136 -18.38 31.78 -3.15
CA CYS A 136 -17.03 32.31 -3.00
C CYS A 136 -16.36 31.92 -1.66
N CYS A 137 -16.98 31.03 -0.87
CA CYS A 137 -16.43 30.61 0.42
C CYS A 137 -15.55 29.36 0.28
N GLY A 138 -14.23 29.60 0.29
CA GLY A 138 -13.22 28.56 0.20
C GLY A 138 -12.95 28.07 -1.23
N GLU A 139 -11.80 27.42 -1.41
CA GLU A 139 -11.40 26.81 -2.69
C GLU A 139 -11.46 25.28 -2.59
N GLY A 140 -12.11 24.65 -3.57
CA GLY A 140 -12.13 23.20 -3.76
C GLY A 140 -13.47 22.53 -3.41
N PRO A 141 -13.73 21.31 -3.91
CA PRO A 141 -15.03 20.65 -3.79
C PRO A 141 -15.47 20.36 -2.35
N ILE A 142 -14.55 20.03 -1.44
CA ILE A 142 -14.90 19.78 -0.03
C ILE A 142 -15.33 21.09 0.65
N ALA A 143 -14.61 22.19 0.42
CA ALA A 143 -15.00 23.51 0.93
C ALA A 143 -16.34 23.97 0.32
N GLN A 144 -16.56 23.71 -0.97
CA GLN A 144 -17.85 23.97 -1.61
C GLN A 144 -18.96 23.15 -0.96
N PHE A 145 -18.78 21.84 -0.77
CA PHE A 145 -19.75 21.00 -0.08
C PHE A 145 -20.13 21.60 1.28
N TRP A 146 -19.14 21.89 2.12
CA TRP A 146 -19.37 22.44 3.46
C TRP A 146 -20.07 23.78 3.43
N SER A 147 -19.64 24.70 2.56
CA SER A 147 -20.28 26.00 2.40
C SER A 147 -21.75 25.88 2.02
N HIS A 148 -22.12 24.96 1.12
CA HIS A 148 -23.54 24.74 0.76
C HIS A 148 -24.31 24.06 1.89
N PHE A 149 -23.68 23.09 2.57
CA PHE A 149 -24.30 22.34 3.66
C PHE A 149 -24.64 23.21 4.87
N ILE A 150 -23.68 24.00 5.37
CA ILE A 150 -23.88 24.82 6.58
C ILE A 150 -24.76 26.04 6.34
N SER A 151 -24.81 26.54 5.10
CA SER A 151 -25.62 27.70 4.72
C SER A 151 -27.06 27.34 4.32
N GLY A 152 -27.38 26.04 4.26
CA GLY A 152 -28.71 25.58 3.85
C GLY A 152 -29.00 25.67 2.35
N TYR A 153 -27.97 25.86 1.51
CA TYR A 153 -28.09 25.94 0.05
C TYR A 153 -27.67 24.63 -0.66
N LEU A 154 -27.89 23.48 -0.02
CA LEU A 154 -27.49 22.18 -0.57
C LEU A 154 -28.24 21.85 -1.87
N ASP A 155 -29.46 22.38 -2.04
CA ASP A 155 -30.28 22.30 -3.26
C ASP A 155 -29.62 22.96 -4.48
N LYS A 156 -28.71 23.91 -4.26
CA LYS A 156 -27.95 24.59 -5.32
C LYS A 156 -26.66 23.87 -5.71
N LEU A 157 -26.28 22.83 -4.98
CA LEU A 157 -25.11 22.01 -5.28
C LEU A 157 -25.48 20.88 -6.25
N ASP A 158 -24.77 20.76 -7.37
CA ASP A 158 -24.97 19.65 -8.31
C ASP A 158 -24.44 18.33 -7.73
N LEU A 159 -25.34 17.59 -7.06
CA LEU A 159 -25.05 16.27 -6.49
C LEU A 159 -25.05 15.16 -7.56
N ARG A 160 -25.56 15.42 -8.77
CA ARG A 160 -25.77 14.42 -9.83
C ARG A 160 -26.60 13.21 -9.38
N GLY A 161 -27.65 13.46 -8.60
CA GLY A 161 -28.55 12.42 -8.10
C GLY A 161 -27.97 11.55 -6.97
N ARG A 162 -26.79 11.88 -6.44
CA ARG A 162 -26.19 11.18 -5.29
C ARG A 162 -26.71 11.71 -3.96
N HIS A 163 -26.64 10.88 -2.93
CA HIS A 163 -26.81 11.34 -1.55
C HIS A 163 -25.73 12.39 -1.20
N PRO A 164 -26.02 13.45 -0.43
CA PRO A 164 -25.02 14.47 -0.07
C PRO A 164 -23.73 13.91 0.54
N TYR A 165 -23.83 12.92 1.43
CA TYR A 165 -22.64 12.28 2.00
C TYR A 165 -21.88 11.39 1.01
N GLU A 166 -22.55 10.78 0.02
CA GLU A 166 -21.87 10.06 -1.07
C GLU A 166 -21.10 11.05 -1.96
N TYR A 167 -21.70 12.20 -2.28
CA TYR A 167 -21.00 13.27 -2.98
C TYR A 167 -19.78 13.79 -2.19
N GLY A 168 -19.94 14.02 -0.89
CA GLY A 168 -18.86 14.44 0.00
C GLY A 168 -17.72 13.41 0.04
N LEU A 169 -18.05 12.12 0.11
CA LEU A 169 -17.08 11.02 0.06
C LEU A 169 -16.31 11.02 -1.28
N ASP A 170 -17.01 11.12 -2.41
CA ASP A 170 -16.38 11.18 -3.73
C ASP A 170 -15.39 12.36 -3.81
N CYS A 171 -15.79 13.54 -3.31
CA CYS A 171 -14.91 14.70 -3.23
C CYS A 171 -13.67 14.43 -2.37
N ALA A 172 -13.85 13.79 -1.21
CA ALA A 172 -12.78 13.47 -0.29
C ALA A 172 -11.77 12.49 -0.89
N VAL A 173 -12.24 11.46 -1.58
CA VAL A 173 -11.40 10.46 -2.27
C VAL A 173 -10.62 11.10 -3.42
N ASP A 174 -11.30 11.85 -4.29
CA ASP A 174 -10.66 12.51 -5.45
C ASP A 174 -9.56 13.50 -5.04
N TRP A 175 -9.78 14.19 -3.91
CA TRP A 175 -8.84 15.14 -3.33
C TRP A 175 -7.86 14.54 -2.32
N LYS A 176 -7.92 13.21 -2.15
CA LYS A 176 -7.07 12.43 -1.25
C LYS A 176 -7.05 12.92 0.19
N LYS A 177 -8.21 13.26 0.75
CA LYS A 177 -8.36 13.75 2.14
C LYS A 177 -8.86 12.63 3.03
N VAL A 178 -7.96 11.93 3.71
CA VAL A 178 -8.28 10.74 4.49
C VAL A 178 -9.26 11.03 5.62
N GLU A 179 -9.14 12.18 6.29
CA GLU A 179 -10.00 12.61 7.38
C GLU A 179 -11.44 12.84 6.89
N ALA A 180 -11.58 13.47 5.72
CA ALA A 180 -12.88 13.66 5.09
C ALA A 180 -13.45 12.33 4.59
N VAL A 181 -12.61 11.41 4.09
CA VAL A 181 -13.04 10.04 3.75
C VAL A 181 -13.61 9.32 4.98
N GLU A 182 -12.87 9.34 6.10
CA GLU A 182 -13.29 8.75 7.37
C GLU A 182 -14.62 9.36 7.83
N PHE A 183 -14.73 10.69 7.81
CA PHE A 183 -15.93 11.41 8.21
C PHE A 183 -17.16 11.05 7.35
N PHE A 184 -17.07 11.19 6.03
CA PHE A 184 -18.21 10.96 5.14
C PHE A 184 -18.63 9.50 5.11
N TRP A 185 -17.67 8.57 5.16
CA TRP A 185 -18.00 7.15 5.29
C TRP A 185 -18.74 6.85 6.59
N ASN A 186 -18.31 7.41 7.72
CA ASN A 186 -19.00 7.21 9.00
C ASN A 186 -20.44 7.76 8.96
N LYS A 187 -20.67 8.91 8.32
CA LYS A 187 -22.03 9.42 8.09
C LYS A 187 -22.85 8.46 7.22
N ILE A 188 -22.32 8.00 6.08
CA ILE A 188 -22.97 7.01 5.20
C ILE A 188 -23.31 5.72 5.94
N LYS A 189 -22.35 5.17 6.69
CA LYS A 189 -22.51 3.95 7.49
C LYS A 189 -23.67 4.06 8.47
N SER A 190 -23.82 5.22 9.10
CA SER A 190 -24.88 5.53 10.08
C SER A 190 -26.26 5.82 9.47
N LEU A 191 -26.39 6.00 8.16
CA LEU A 191 -27.69 6.27 7.53
C LEU A 191 -28.66 5.10 7.73
N PRO A 192 -29.96 5.35 7.89
CA PRO A 192 -30.94 4.27 7.98
C PRO A 192 -31.21 3.63 6.60
N GLU A 193 -31.78 2.41 6.60
CA GLU A 193 -31.97 1.59 5.39
C GLU A 193 -32.90 2.25 4.34
N ASN A 194 -33.84 3.08 4.80
CA ASN A 194 -34.74 3.84 3.94
C ASN A 194 -34.05 5.03 3.23
N GLU A 195 -32.89 5.50 3.72
CA GLU A 195 -32.09 6.52 3.04
C GLU A 195 -31.01 5.91 2.16
N MET A 196 -30.36 4.84 2.63
CA MET A 196 -29.38 4.11 1.85
C MET A 196 -29.32 2.65 2.27
N SER A 197 -29.55 1.74 1.32
CA SER A 197 -29.54 0.31 1.60
C SER A 197 -28.16 -0.22 1.98
N ALA A 198 -28.13 -1.32 2.73
CA ALA A 198 -26.90 -2.02 3.08
C ALA A 198 -26.09 -2.41 1.82
N GLU A 199 -26.77 -2.88 0.77
CA GLU A 199 -26.16 -3.23 -0.52
C GLU A 199 -25.49 -2.02 -1.19
N LYS A 200 -26.14 -0.85 -1.17
CA LYS A 200 -25.58 0.37 -1.74
C LYS A 200 -24.36 0.86 -0.94
N LYS A 201 -24.39 0.76 0.38
CA LYS A 201 -23.24 1.10 1.24
C LYS A 201 -22.05 0.20 0.96
N ASP A 202 -22.29 -1.10 0.84
CA ASP A 202 -21.28 -2.09 0.51
C ASP A 202 -20.66 -1.83 -0.88
N GLU A 203 -21.48 -1.52 -1.87
CA GLU A 203 -20.99 -1.16 -3.21
C GLU A 203 -20.14 0.13 -3.19
N ILE A 204 -20.56 1.16 -2.45
CA ILE A 204 -19.76 2.37 -2.25
C ILE A 204 -18.40 2.03 -1.65
N LEU A 205 -18.37 1.15 -0.64
CA LEU A 205 -17.15 0.75 0.05
C LEU A 205 -16.19 0.01 -0.90
N MET A 206 -16.70 -1.02 -1.57
CA MET A 206 -15.93 -1.85 -2.51
C MET A 206 -15.36 -1.01 -3.66
N LYS A 207 -16.21 -0.18 -4.29
CA LYS A 207 -15.82 0.71 -5.39
C LYS A 207 -14.68 1.65 -4.97
N ASN A 208 -14.79 2.27 -3.80
CA ASN A 208 -13.78 3.22 -3.33
C ASN A 208 -12.48 2.54 -2.88
N ALA A 209 -12.54 1.34 -2.29
CA ALA A 209 -11.36 0.54 -2.01
C ALA A 209 -10.57 0.23 -3.30
N ILE A 210 -11.25 -0.28 -4.34
CA ILE A 210 -10.61 -0.59 -5.63
C ILE A 210 -10.05 0.66 -6.31
N TYR A 211 -10.77 1.78 -6.23
CA TYR A 211 -10.33 3.04 -6.81
C TYR A 211 -9.08 3.59 -6.11
N SER A 212 -9.04 3.51 -4.77
CA SER A 212 -7.91 3.97 -3.95
C SER A 212 -6.70 3.02 -3.96
N ALA A 213 -6.85 1.80 -4.47
CA ALA A 213 -5.72 0.88 -4.70
C ALA A 213 -4.81 1.32 -5.88
N ARG A 214 -5.29 2.21 -6.74
CA ARG A 214 -4.59 2.62 -7.97
C ARG A 214 -3.28 3.37 -7.72
N SER A 215 -2.41 3.37 -8.74
CA SER A 215 -1.11 4.04 -8.69
C SER A 215 -1.16 5.54 -8.41
N ASN A 216 -2.24 6.25 -8.77
CA ASN A 216 -2.43 7.67 -8.45
C ASN A 216 -2.68 7.93 -6.94
N PHE A 217 -2.93 6.89 -6.16
CA PHE A 217 -3.02 6.90 -4.70
C PHE A 217 -1.74 6.44 -4.01
N ARG A 218 -0.65 6.22 -4.77
CA ARG A 218 0.62 5.70 -4.23
C ARG A 218 1.14 6.44 -2.99
N VAL A 219 1.02 7.76 -2.97
CA VAL A 219 1.47 8.60 -1.84
C VAL A 219 0.35 8.93 -0.84
N TYR A 220 -0.85 8.36 -1.03
CA TYR A 220 -2.04 8.54 -0.19
C TYR A 220 -2.63 7.20 0.30
N PRO A 221 -1.79 6.29 0.81
CA PRO A 221 -2.20 4.90 0.89
C PRO A 221 -3.12 4.63 2.11
N ASP A 222 -3.18 5.58 3.05
CA ASP A 222 -4.06 5.57 4.22
C ASP A 222 -5.56 5.54 3.84
N ILE A 223 -5.93 6.03 2.64
CA ILE A 223 -7.31 5.98 2.14
C ILE A 223 -7.71 4.55 1.80
N PHE A 224 -6.84 3.83 1.10
CA PHE A 224 -7.08 2.43 0.75
C PHE A 224 -7.11 1.56 2.02
N GLU A 225 -6.13 1.76 2.92
CA GLU A 225 -6.10 1.08 4.21
C GLU A 225 -7.39 1.33 5.02
N PHE A 226 -7.89 2.56 5.05
CA PHE A 226 -9.14 2.87 5.73
C PHE A 226 -10.30 2.04 5.17
N PHE A 227 -10.53 2.06 3.85
CA PHE A 227 -11.63 1.30 3.27
C PHE A 227 -11.47 -0.20 3.46
N LEU A 228 -10.25 -0.73 3.29
CA LEU A 228 -9.97 -2.15 3.49
C LEU A 228 -10.31 -2.61 4.91
N ASN A 229 -10.02 -1.79 5.92
CA ASN A 229 -10.35 -2.07 7.32
C ASN A 229 -11.85 -2.02 7.64
N GLN A 230 -12.67 -1.45 6.76
CA GLN A 230 -14.13 -1.46 6.89
C GLN A 230 -14.79 -2.65 6.16
N ILE A 231 -14.06 -3.30 5.24
CA ILE A 231 -14.55 -4.45 4.47
C ILE A 231 -14.44 -5.71 5.34
N ASN A 232 -15.52 -6.49 5.40
CA ASN A 232 -15.49 -7.80 6.04
C ASN A 232 -14.50 -8.72 5.29
N PRO A 233 -13.58 -9.44 5.98
CA PRO A 233 -12.66 -10.40 5.36
C PRO A 233 -13.31 -11.39 4.40
N ASP A 234 -14.56 -11.81 4.64
CA ASP A 234 -15.31 -12.71 3.74
C ASP A 234 -15.50 -12.14 2.33
N ARG A 235 -15.37 -10.82 2.17
CA ARG A 235 -15.49 -10.10 0.90
C ARG A 235 -14.15 -9.84 0.22
N TYR A 236 -13.02 -10.18 0.85
CA TYR A 236 -11.69 -10.00 0.23
C TYR A 236 -11.51 -10.74 -1.09
N PRO A 237 -12.02 -11.98 -1.28
CA PRO A 237 -11.96 -12.64 -2.60
C PRO A 237 -12.65 -11.84 -3.71
N GLU A 238 -13.80 -11.23 -3.41
CA GLU A 238 -14.52 -10.39 -4.36
C GLU A 238 -13.77 -9.08 -4.62
N LEU A 239 -13.20 -8.48 -3.57
CA LEU A 239 -12.38 -7.27 -3.68
C LEU A 239 -11.20 -7.51 -4.62
N LEU A 240 -10.45 -8.58 -4.40
CA LEU A 240 -9.27 -8.95 -5.20
C LEU A 240 -9.63 -9.25 -6.65
N LYS A 241 -10.76 -9.92 -6.88
CA LYS A 241 -11.27 -10.16 -8.24
C LYS A 241 -11.56 -8.84 -8.96
N ARG A 242 -12.32 -7.94 -8.33
CA ARG A 242 -12.68 -6.65 -8.92
C ARG A 242 -11.45 -5.73 -9.07
N ASP A 243 -10.48 -5.82 -8.15
CA ASP A 243 -9.20 -5.11 -8.22
C ASP A 243 -8.42 -5.52 -9.48
N LEU A 244 -8.25 -6.82 -9.70
CA LEU A 244 -7.61 -7.35 -10.90
C LEU A 244 -8.35 -6.94 -12.18
N GLU A 245 -9.68 -7.07 -12.22
CA GLU A 245 -10.48 -6.70 -13.40
C GLU A 245 -10.37 -5.19 -13.72
N ARG A 246 -10.30 -4.35 -12.69
CA ARG A 246 -10.34 -2.89 -12.83
C ARG A 246 -8.97 -2.26 -13.05
N ASN A 247 -7.94 -2.82 -12.43
CA ASN A 247 -6.59 -2.27 -12.39
C ASN A 247 -5.59 -3.10 -13.20
N THR A 248 -6.01 -4.24 -13.76
CA THR A 248 -5.20 -5.19 -14.56
C THR A 248 -4.07 -5.88 -13.80
N GLU A 249 -3.98 -5.63 -12.49
CA GLU A 249 -3.03 -6.18 -11.54
C GLU A 249 -3.68 -6.18 -10.14
N TYR A 250 -3.11 -6.89 -9.17
CA TYR A 250 -3.51 -6.79 -7.76
C TYR A 250 -2.94 -5.52 -7.11
N ALA A 251 -3.44 -4.37 -7.56
CA ALA A 251 -2.98 -3.06 -7.11
C ALA A 251 -3.06 -2.92 -5.58
N SER A 252 -4.07 -3.53 -4.95
CA SER A 252 -4.24 -3.62 -3.49
C SER A 252 -3.03 -4.22 -2.77
N LEU A 253 -2.49 -5.33 -3.28
CA LEU A 253 -1.30 -5.99 -2.73
C LEU A 253 -0.05 -5.11 -2.89
N TYR A 254 0.13 -4.52 -4.07
CA TYR A 254 1.24 -3.57 -4.30
C TYR A 254 1.16 -2.37 -3.34
N ARG A 255 -0.04 -1.82 -3.09
CA ARG A 255 -0.20 -0.73 -2.11
C ARG A 255 0.26 -1.15 -0.73
N MET A 256 -0.13 -2.35 -0.26
CA MET A 256 0.25 -2.82 1.07
C MET A 256 1.77 -3.00 1.22
N LEU A 257 2.46 -3.50 0.17
CA LEU A 257 3.93 -3.58 0.19
C LEU A 257 4.60 -2.21 0.21
N GLU A 258 4.12 -1.27 -0.60
CA GLU A 258 4.66 0.10 -0.61
C GLU A 258 4.37 0.86 0.68
N MET A 259 3.32 0.47 1.41
CA MET A 259 3.05 0.97 2.76
C MET A 259 3.90 0.32 3.84
N PHE A 260 4.56 -0.79 3.53
CA PHE A 260 5.13 -1.71 4.51
C PHE A 260 4.06 -2.27 5.49
N ASN A 261 2.81 -2.34 5.04
CA ASN A 261 1.71 -2.93 5.80
C ASN A 261 1.61 -4.43 5.52
N PHE A 262 2.61 -5.15 6.04
CA PHE A 262 2.83 -6.57 5.80
C PHE A 262 1.69 -7.45 6.33
N ASP A 263 1.06 -7.08 7.43
CA ASP A 263 -0.06 -7.84 8.01
C ASP A 263 -1.28 -7.83 7.08
N LEU A 264 -1.65 -6.66 6.53
CA LEU A 264 -2.74 -6.55 5.56
C LEU A 264 -2.37 -7.17 4.21
N PHE A 265 -1.11 -7.05 3.78
CA PHE A 265 -0.62 -7.78 2.60
C PHE A 265 -0.86 -9.28 2.76
N GLN A 266 -0.40 -9.87 3.87
CA GLN A 266 -0.52 -11.30 4.13
C GLN A 266 -1.99 -11.73 4.13
N LYS A 267 -2.85 -11.00 4.85
CA LYS A 267 -4.28 -11.29 4.91
C LYS A 267 -4.93 -11.32 3.52
N LEU A 268 -4.60 -10.37 2.65
CA LEU A 268 -5.12 -10.35 1.28
C LEU A 268 -4.53 -11.49 0.44
N PHE A 269 -3.22 -11.71 0.53
CA PHE A 269 -2.52 -12.75 -0.22
C PHE A 269 -3.08 -14.14 0.09
N ASP A 270 -3.44 -14.40 1.34
CA ASP A 270 -3.97 -15.69 1.79
C ASP A 270 -5.30 -16.09 1.11
N PHE A 271 -6.05 -15.15 0.56
CA PHE A 271 -7.24 -15.47 -0.24
C PHE A 271 -6.95 -15.84 -1.71
N LEU A 272 -5.74 -15.61 -2.20
CA LEU A 272 -5.37 -15.91 -3.58
C LEU A 272 -4.93 -17.36 -3.75
N LYS A 273 -5.38 -17.99 -4.83
CA LYS A 273 -4.85 -19.28 -5.29
C LYS A 273 -3.70 -19.06 -6.27
N PRO A 274 -2.76 -20.01 -6.42
CA PRO A 274 -1.66 -19.90 -7.36
C PRO A 274 -2.10 -19.57 -8.79
N CYS A 275 -3.18 -20.20 -9.27
CA CYS A 275 -3.73 -19.94 -10.62
C CYS A 275 -4.31 -18.54 -10.81
N ASN A 276 -4.48 -17.76 -9.75
CA ASN A 276 -4.95 -16.38 -9.83
C ASN A 276 -3.80 -15.38 -9.95
N ILE A 277 -2.55 -15.80 -9.74
CA ILE A 277 -1.38 -14.91 -9.67
C ILE A 277 -0.46 -15.19 -10.85
N PRO A 278 -0.15 -14.19 -11.68
CA PRO A 278 0.94 -14.31 -12.65
C PRO A 278 2.29 -14.55 -11.95
N GLU A 279 3.12 -15.43 -12.51
CA GLU A 279 4.44 -15.76 -11.94
C GLU A 279 5.36 -14.52 -11.82
N ASP A 280 5.23 -13.57 -12.74
CA ASP A 280 5.96 -12.30 -12.71
C ASP A 280 5.57 -11.40 -11.53
N ASP A 281 4.28 -11.35 -11.16
CA ASP A 281 3.80 -10.58 -10.01
C ASP A 281 4.33 -11.16 -8.70
N TYR A 282 4.31 -12.49 -8.58
CA TYR A 282 4.89 -13.20 -7.44
C TYR A 282 6.37 -12.85 -7.25
N TYR A 283 7.16 -12.92 -8.32
CA TYR A 283 8.56 -12.51 -8.30
C TYR A 283 8.72 -11.04 -7.88
N LEU A 284 7.88 -10.14 -8.41
CA LEU A 284 7.97 -8.71 -8.11
C LEU A 284 7.67 -8.43 -6.63
N TRP A 285 6.67 -9.06 -6.03
CA TRP A 285 6.38 -8.91 -4.60
C TRP A 285 7.55 -9.32 -3.72
N LEU A 286 8.15 -10.48 -3.98
CA LEU A 286 9.34 -10.94 -3.26
C LEU A 286 10.51 -9.97 -3.42
N LYS A 287 10.71 -9.44 -4.63
CA LYS A 287 11.73 -8.42 -4.90
C LYS A 287 11.51 -7.14 -4.11
N LEU A 288 10.29 -6.65 -4.03
CA LEU A 288 9.95 -5.46 -3.26
C LEU A 288 10.30 -5.65 -1.77
N MET A 289 9.97 -6.82 -1.20
CA MET A 289 10.29 -7.15 0.19
C MET A 289 11.79 -7.20 0.48
N VAL A 290 12.58 -7.77 -0.44
CA VAL A 290 14.02 -7.97 -0.21
C VAL A 290 14.84 -6.70 -0.51
N LYS A 291 14.49 -5.97 -1.57
CA LYS A 291 15.34 -4.90 -2.10
C LYS A 291 14.86 -3.49 -1.77
N GLU A 292 13.56 -3.28 -1.74
CA GLU A 292 12.96 -1.94 -1.64
C GLU A 292 12.44 -1.65 -0.23
N CYS A 293 12.45 -2.65 0.66
CA CYS A 293 12.07 -2.49 2.05
C CYS A 293 13.16 -1.78 2.88
N PRO A 294 12.82 -0.70 3.62
CA PRO A 294 13.71 -0.07 4.57
C PRO A 294 14.21 -1.05 5.64
N GLU A 295 15.44 -0.86 6.10
CA GLU A 295 16.11 -1.80 7.01
C GLU A 295 15.35 -2.07 8.31
N HIS A 296 14.67 -1.06 8.86
CA HIS A 296 13.88 -1.18 10.09
C HIS A 296 12.60 -2.03 9.92
N TYR A 297 12.16 -2.27 8.69
CA TYR A 297 11.00 -3.11 8.38
C TYR A 297 11.39 -4.48 7.82
N LEU A 298 12.68 -4.69 7.55
CA LEU A 298 13.17 -5.85 6.82
C LEU A 298 12.87 -7.17 7.57
N SER A 299 12.94 -7.20 8.90
CA SER A 299 12.63 -8.41 9.67
C SER A 299 11.21 -8.90 9.42
N THR A 300 10.21 -8.01 9.53
CA THR A 300 8.81 -8.33 9.26
C THR A 300 8.59 -8.69 7.79
N ALA A 301 9.23 -7.97 6.86
CA ALA A 301 9.18 -8.31 5.45
C ALA A 301 9.69 -9.73 5.17
N MET A 302 10.73 -10.18 5.89
CA MET A 302 11.30 -11.51 5.73
C MET A 302 10.42 -12.62 6.31
N GLU A 303 9.62 -12.33 7.34
CA GLU A 303 8.59 -13.26 7.82
C GLU A 303 7.52 -13.50 6.75
N ILE A 304 7.05 -12.43 6.11
CA ILE A 304 6.11 -12.52 4.99
C ILE A 304 6.74 -13.20 3.77
N PHE A 305 7.99 -12.90 3.45
CA PHE A 305 8.72 -13.57 2.38
C PHE A 305 8.68 -15.10 2.59
N ILE A 306 9.01 -15.57 3.80
CA ILE A 306 9.00 -17.01 4.12
C ILE A 306 7.59 -17.58 4.01
N HIS A 307 6.58 -16.88 4.52
CA HIS A 307 5.18 -17.30 4.45
C HIS A 307 4.74 -17.54 3.00
N ILE A 308 5.02 -16.58 2.11
CA ILE A 308 4.72 -16.70 0.67
C ILE A 308 5.54 -17.81 0.03
N TRP A 309 6.85 -17.82 0.29
CA TRP A 309 7.79 -18.76 -0.33
C TRP A 309 7.44 -20.21 -0.02
N THR A 310 7.00 -20.49 1.20
CA THR A 310 6.70 -21.85 1.66
C THR A 310 5.27 -22.29 1.39
N ARG A 311 4.43 -21.43 0.82
CA ARG A 311 3.02 -21.72 0.56
C ARG A 311 2.84 -22.84 -0.48
N GLU A 312 1.94 -23.77 -0.19
CA GLU A 312 1.62 -24.89 -1.06
C GLU A 312 1.00 -24.43 -2.40
N GLY A 313 1.34 -25.13 -3.48
CA GLY A 313 0.79 -24.88 -4.82
C GLY A 313 1.49 -23.78 -5.65
N PHE A 314 2.45 -23.07 -5.09
CA PHE A 314 3.25 -22.03 -5.78
C PHE A 314 4.56 -22.58 -6.40
N ASP A 315 4.61 -23.86 -6.77
CA ASP A 315 5.84 -24.51 -7.27
C ASP A 315 6.31 -23.94 -8.61
N ASP A 316 5.38 -23.62 -9.52
CA ASP A 316 5.70 -23.00 -10.81
C ASP A 316 6.23 -21.57 -10.62
N HIS A 317 5.56 -20.77 -9.77
CA HIS A 317 6.01 -19.41 -9.41
C HIS A 317 7.41 -19.41 -8.79
N ARG A 318 7.67 -20.36 -7.88
CA ARG A 318 9.01 -20.56 -7.29
C ARG A 318 10.01 -20.96 -8.36
N THR A 319 9.66 -21.86 -9.27
CA THR A 319 10.55 -22.32 -10.34
C THR A 319 10.95 -21.16 -11.26
N LEU A 320 10.00 -20.32 -11.69
CA LEU A 320 10.34 -19.12 -12.47
C LEU A 320 11.24 -18.17 -11.67
N THR A 321 10.92 -17.96 -10.40
CA THR A 321 11.70 -17.09 -9.52
C THR A 321 13.13 -17.59 -9.34
N LEU A 322 13.31 -18.89 -9.14
CA LEU A 322 14.62 -19.54 -9.02
C LEU A 322 15.39 -19.47 -10.33
N ASN A 323 14.74 -19.67 -11.47
CA ASN A 323 15.37 -19.50 -12.78
C ASN A 323 15.92 -18.07 -12.96
N LYS A 324 15.15 -17.06 -12.54
CA LYS A 324 15.62 -15.66 -12.56
C LYS A 324 16.76 -15.40 -11.59
N GLU A 325 16.73 -15.99 -10.39
CA GLU A 325 17.70 -15.76 -9.33
C GLU A 325 19.02 -16.53 -9.51
N MET A 326 19.00 -17.71 -10.14
CA MET A 326 20.13 -18.65 -10.11
C MET A 326 20.83 -18.83 -11.46
N MET A 327 20.12 -18.66 -12.58
CA MET A 327 20.69 -18.95 -13.89
C MET A 327 21.51 -17.76 -14.42
N ASN A 328 22.67 -18.06 -15.01
CA ASN A 328 23.65 -17.12 -15.58
C ASN A 328 23.09 -16.33 -16.77
N ASN A 329 22.11 -16.89 -17.49
CA ASN A 329 21.43 -16.18 -18.58
C ASN A 329 20.44 -15.12 -18.08
N SER A 330 20.24 -15.01 -16.76
CA SER A 330 19.35 -14.03 -16.15
C SER A 330 20.11 -12.78 -15.72
N VAL A 331 19.65 -11.61 -16.18
CA VAL A 331 20.08 -10.29 -15.66
C VAL A 331 19.65 -10.04 -14.20
N PHE A 332 18.92 -10.99 -13.61
CA PHE A 332 18.42 -10.96 -12.24
C PHE A 332 19.18 -11.90 -11.30
N GLN A 333 20.25 -12.56 -11.76
CA GLN A 333 21.00 -13.51 -10.94
C GLN A 333 21.51 -12.89 -9.63
N GLY A 334 21.26 -13.57 -8.52
CA GLY A 334 21.70 -13.22 -7.17
C GLY A 334 21.00 -12.00 -6.56
N ARG A 335 19.91 -11.51 -7.13
CA ARG A 335 19.24 -10.30 -6.64
C ARG A 335 18.56 -10.48 -5.28
N PHE A 336 18.20 -11.70 -4.90
CA PHE A 336 17.69 -11.98 -3.57
C PHE A 336 18.79 -12.40 -2.63
N SER A 337 19.50 -13.48 -2.96
CA SER A 337 20.44 -14.14 -2.07
C SER A 337 21.56 -13.21 -1.64
N VAL A 338 22.08 -12.37 -2.54
CA VAL A 338 23.14 -11.41 -2.21
C VAL A 338 22.63 -10.38 -1.19
N HIS A 339 21.49 -9.73 -1.46
CA HIS A 339 20.94 -8.71 -0.57
C HIS A 339 20.61 -9.29 0.82
N LEU A 340 20.03 -10.50 0.84
CA LEU A 340 19.69 -11.18 2.09
C LEU A 340 20.95 -11.48 2.92
N VAL A 341 22.01 -11.99 2.30
CA VAL A 341 23.30 -12.26 2.99
C VAL A 341 23.96 -10.96 3.46
N GLU A 342 23.97 -9.91 2.64
CA GLU A 342 24.53 -8.60 3.00
C GLU A 342 23.85 -8.04 4.26
N LYS A 343 22.53 -8.22 4.36
CA LYS A 343 21.69 -7.79 5.49
C LYS A 343 21.62 -8.81 6.64
N GLY A 344 22.29 -9.96 6.52
CA GLY A 344 22.37 -10.98 7.58
C GLY A 344 21.13 -11.89 7.70
N PHE A 345 20.23 -11.91 6.72
CA PHE A 345 19.01 -12.72 6.72
C PHE A 345 19.25 -14.09 6.07
N MET A 346 19.81 -15.03 6.83
CA MET A 346 20.13 -16.36 6.29
C MET A 346 18.93 -17.31 6.17
N LYS A 347 17.88 -17.16 7.00
CA LYS A 347 16.71 -18.04 6.96
C LYS A 347 16.01 -18.04 5.58
N PRO A 348 15.73 -16.88 4.94
CA PRO A 348 15.22 -16.84 3.57
C PRO A 348 16.19 -17.43 2.53
N VAL A 349 17.49 -17.22 2.68
CA VAL A 349 18.51 -17.80 1.78
C VAL A 349 18.45 -19.32 1.78
N TRP A 350 18.35 -19.94 2.96
CA TRP A 350 18.19 -21.38 3.07
C TRP A 350 16.90 -21.86 2.43
N ALA A 351 15.78 -21.18 2.68
CA ALA A 351 14.50 -21.54 2.07
C ALA A 351 14.53 -21.49 0.54
N ILE A 352 15.26 -20.52 -0.04
CA ILE A 352 15.48 -20.42 -1.48
C ILE A 352 16.30 -21.61 -1.98
N LEU A 353 17.44 -21.89 -1.36
CA LEU A 353 18.34 -22.98 -1.78
C LEU A 353 17.70 -24.37 -1.59
N ASP A 354 16.89 -24.58 -0.54
CA ASP A 354 16.18 -25.83 -0.27
C ASP A 354 15.13 -26.17 -1.34
N LYS A 355 14.67 -25.18 -2.12
CA LYS A 355 13.71 -25.34 -3.21
C LYS A 355 14.36 -25.39 -4.60
N ALA A 356 15.64 -25.04 -4.69
CA ALA A 356 16.37 -25.08 -5.95
C ALA A 356 16.72 -26.52 -6.33
N ASN A 357 16.70 -26.81 -7.63
CA ASN A 357 17.21 -28.08 -8.14
C ASN A 357 18.74 -28.04 -8.27
N SER A 358 19.35 -29.20 -8.44
CA SER A 358 20.81 -29.31 -8.47
C SER A 358 21.48 -28.58 -9.65
N ASP A 359 20.81 -28.44 -10.80
CA ASP A 359 21.34 -27.65 -11.91
C ASP A 359 21.38 -26.15 -11.55
N GLN A 360 20.29 -25.63 -10.99
CA GLN A 360 20.19 -24.24 -10.51
C GLN A 360 21.23 -23.94 -9.42
N ILE A 361 21.38 -24.84 -8.44
CA ILE A 361 22.37 -24.69 -7.37
C ILE A 361 23.79 -24.67 -7.95
N LYS A 362 24.12 -25.63 -8.83
CA LYS A 362 25.45 -25.71 -9.44
C LYS A 362 25.78 -24.46 -10.25
N GLU A 363 24.83 -23.99 -11.05
CA GLU A 363 24.99 -22.80 -11.87
C GLU A 363 25.20 -21.55 -10.99
N PHE A 364 24.35 -21.38 -9.99
CA PHE A 364 24.48 -20.27 -9.03
C PHE A 364 25.80 -20.32 -8.28
N MET A 365 26.21 -21.49 -7.78
CA MET A 365 27.46 -21.67 -7.02
C MET A 365 28.71 -21.43 -7.87
N SER A 366 28.60 -21.49 -9.18
CA SER A 366 29.69 -21.17 -10.12
C SER A 366 29.75 -19.68 -10.48
N SER A 367 28.77 -18.87 -10.05
CA SER A 367 28.66 -17.46 -10.40
C SER A 367 29.55 -16.54 -9.55
N GLU A 368 29.79 -15.33 -10.08
CA GLU A 368 30.41 -14.23 -9.31
C GLU A 368 29.59 -13.86 -8.07
N LYS A 369 28.27 -14.00 -8.12
CA LYS A 369 27.37 -13.68 -6.99
C LYS A 369 27.57 -14.64 -5.83
N ALA A 370 27.73 -15.94 -6.11
CA ALA A 370 28.07 -16.91 -5.08
C ALA A 370 29.47 -16.68 -4.50
N ASN A 371 30.46 -16.29 -5.32
CA ASN A 371 31.78 -15.91 -4.82
C ASN A 371 31.73 -14.70 -3.87
N TYR A 372 30.90 -13.71 -4.20
CA TYR A 372 30.68 -12.56 -3.33
C TYR A 372 29.95 -12.94 -2.03
N ILE A 373 28.97 -13.84 -2.06
CA ILE A 373 28.35 -14.38 -0.84
C ILE A 373 29.38 -15.11 0.03
N ARG A 374 30.25 -15.94 -0.57
CA ARG A 374 31.33 -16.63 0.18
C ARG A 374 32.22 -15.65 0.91
N SER A 375 32.67 -14.58 0.24
CA SER A 375 33.56 -13.60 0.87
C SER A 375 32.90 -12.86 2.03
N ILE A 376 31.59 -12.57 1.96
CA ILE A 376 30.84 -12.00 3.09
C ILE A 376 30.79 -12.99 4.25
N LEU A 377 30.45 -14.26 3.98
CA LEU A 377 30.28 -15.27 5.02
C LEU A 377 31.61 -15.68 5.67
N GLU A 378 32.71 -15.75 4.92
CA GLU A 378 34.07 -15.98 5.45
C GLU A 378 34.46 -14.94 6.51
N GLN A 379 34.00 -13.70 6.37
CA GLN A 379 34.30 -12.62 7.30
C GLN A 379 33.37 -12.58 8.51
N ARG A 380 32.17 -13.16 8.41
CA ARG A 380 31.07 -12.94 9.39
C ARG A 380 30.64 -14.20 10.11
N ASP A 381 30.48 -15.32 9.40
CA ASP A 381 29.83 -16.52 9.90
C ASP A 381 30.32 -17.78 9.16
N ASN A 382 31.36 -18.40 9.73
CA ASN A 382 31.93 -19.65 9.22
C ASN A 382 30.92 -20.82 9.24
N GLN A 383 29.93 -20.82 10.13
CA GLN A 383 28.93 -21.88 10.16
C GLN A 383 27.98 -21.76 8.97
N SER A 384 27.50 -20.55 8.69
CA SER A 384 26.70 -20.27 7.49
C SER A 384 27.49 -20.48 6.21
N LEU A 385 28.78 -20.14 6.18
CA LEU A 385 29.65 -20.46 5.04
C LEU A 385 29.70 -21.96 4.77
N ASN A 386 29.97 -22.77 5.80
CA ASN A 386 30.04 -24.23 5.66
C ASN A 386 28.72 -24.80 5.15
N LYS A 387 27.57 -24.31 5.67
CA LYS A 387 26.25 -24.72 5.19
C LYS A 387 26.03 -24.30 3.73
N PHE A 388 26.40 -23.08 3.35
CA PHE A 388 26.30 -22.59 1.97
C PHE A 388 27.12 -23.43 1.00
N LEU A 389 28.37 -23.76 1.35
CA LEU A 389 29.24 -24.62 0.54
C LEU A 389 28.71 -26.07 0.43
N ALA A 390 28.01 -26.56 1.45
CA ALA A 390 27.41 -27.89 1.42
C ALA A 390 26.36 -28.06 0.32
N TYR A 391 25.57 -27.02 -0.01
CA TYR A 391 24.62 -27.08 -1.13
C TYR A 391 25.32 -27.33 -2.47
N GLY A 392 26.45 -26.67 -2.72
CA GLY A 392 27.23 -26.87 -3.95
C GLY A 392 27.76 -28.30 -4.08
N LYS A 393 28.32 -28.85 -2.99
CA LYS A 393 28.82 -30.23 -2.97
C LYS A 393 27.70 -31.25 -3.20
N PHE A 394 26.56 -31.06 -2.52
CA PHE A 394 25.40 -31.94 -2.68
C PHE A 394 24.87 -31.93 -4.12
N ALA A 395 24.78 -30.76 -4.75
CA ALA A 395 24.34 -30.63 -6.13
C ALA A 395 25.29 -31.35 -7.12
N ASP A 396 26.60 -31.24 -6.91
CA ASP A 396 27.58 -31.97 -7.73
C ASP A 396 27.44 -33.50 -7.56
N GLU A 397 27.22 -33.98 -6.34
CA GLU A 397 27.01 -35.41 -6.05
C GLU A 397 25.72 -35.94 -6.69
N GLU A 398 24.61 -35.21 -6.60
CA GLU A 398 23.33 -35.62 -7.20
C GLU A 398 23.43 -35.68 -8.73
N LEU A 399 24.07 -34.70 -9.35
CA LEU A 399 24.28 -34.67 -10.79
C LEU A 399 25.25 -35.75 -11.26
N ALA A 400 26.28 -36.06 -10.48
CA ALA A 400 27.16 -37.19 -10.78
C ALA A 400 26.40 -38.51 -10.77
N GLN A 401 25.51 -38.74 -9.81
CA GLN A 401 24.68 -39.95 -9.73
C GLN A 401 23.68 -40.07 -10.88
N LYS A 402 23.05 -38.96 -11.31
CA LYS A 402 22.13 -38.94 -12.47
C LYS A 402 22.82 -39.24 -13.81
N ASN A 403 24.12 -38.96 -13.91
CA ASN A 403 24.93 -39.21 -15.11
C ASN A 403 25.58 -40.60 -15.16
N ILE A 404 25.40 -41.44 -14.13
CA ILE A 404 25.80 -42.84 -14.18
C ILE A 404 24.72 -43.60 -14.96
N SER A 405 25.01 -43.94 -16.22
CA SER A 405 24.21 -44.85 -17.03
C SER A 405 23.92 -46.12 -16.23
N GLY A 406 22.63 -46.45 -16.03
CA GLY A 406 22.24 -47.78 -15.58
C GLY A 406 22.84 -48.84 -16.53
N PRO A 407 23.09 -50.08 -16.07
CA PRO A 407 23.68 -51.10 -16.90
C PRO A 407 22.82 -51.29 -18.16
N SER A 408 23.45 -51.12 -19.32
CA SER A 408 22.88 -51.39 -20.64
C SER A 408 22.34 -52.82 -20.66
N GLY A 409 21.02 -52.95 -20.57
CA GLY A 409 20.29 -54.18 -20.79
C GLY A 409 19.91 -54.31 -22.26
N ASP A 410 20.90 -54.40 -23.14
CA ASP A 410 20.68 -55.03 -24.44
C ASP A 410 20.43 -56.52 -24.18
N LEU A 411 19.19 -56.98 -24.34
CA LEU A 411 18.88 -58.34 -24.81
C LEU A 411 17.41 -58.39 -25.31
N ALA A 412 17.31 -58.53 -26.64
CA ALA A 412 16.20 -59.07 -27.43
C ALA A 412 14.95 -58.19 -27.66
N GLU A 413 15.04 -57.34 -28.69
CA GLU A 413 13.93 -57.20 -29.65
C GLU A 413 13.68 -58.57 -30.29
N VAL A 414 12.56 -59.20 -29.96
CA VAL A 414 11.98 -60.28 -30.76
C VAL A 414 10.92 -59.66 -31.65
N GLU A 415 11.21 -59.62 -32.94
CA GLU A 415 10.25 -59.38 -34.01
C GLU A 415 9.06 -60.36 -33.90
N LEU A 416 7.84 -59.83 -33.74
CA LEU A 416 6.64 -60.52 -34.17
C LEU A 416 5.71 -59.56 -34.93
N GLY A 417 5.89 -59.56 -36.25
CA GLY A 417 4.82 -59.79 -37.22
C GLY A 417 3.64 -58.81 -37.27
N LYS A 418 3.69 -57.91 -38.25
CA LYS A 418 2.52 -57.25 -38.84
C LYS A 418 1.43 -58.26 -39.22
N VAL A 419 0.18 -58.00 -38.80
CA VAL A 419 -1.00 -58.21 -39.65
C VAL A 419 -1.92 -56.99 -39.49
N HIS A 420 -2.21 -56.39 -40.63
CA HIS A 420 -3.10 -55.26 -40.83
C HIS A 420 -4.58 -55.67 -40.74
N ASP A 421 -5.39 -54.67 -40.39
CA ASP A 421 -6.70 -54.34 -40.97
C ASP A 421 -8.02 -54.80 -40.32
N GLN A 422 -8.87 -53.76 -40.22
CA GLN A 422 -10.33 -53.73 -40.14
C GLN A 422 -10.94 -54.07 -38.75
N SER A 423 -11.80 -53.26 -38.14
CA SER A 423 -12.77 -52.31 -38.71
C SER A 423 -13.36 -51.41 -37.62
N TYR A 424 -13.70 -50.18 -38.03
CA TYR A 424 -14.72 -49.32 -37.45
C TYR A 424 -16.04 -50.07 -37.25
N VAL A 425 -16.71 -49.91 -36.10
CA VAL A 425 -18.14 -49.53 -35.99
C VAL A 425 -18.37 -48.90 -34.61
N GLY A 426 -18.69 -47.60 -34.59
CA GLY A 426 -19.41 -46.96 -33.50
C GLY A 426 -20.92 -47.12 -33.72
N LEU A 427 -21.66 -47.33 -32.63
CA LEU A 427 -23.12 -47.26 -32.58
C LEU A 427 -23.53 -46.48 -31.32
N GLY A 428 -24.44 -45.52 -31.53
CA GLY A 428 -25.16 -44.72 -30.53
C GLY A 428 -25.05 -43.22 -30.85
N ASP A 429 -26.10 -42.45 -31.10
CA ASP A 429 -27.55 -42.67 -31.18
C ASP A 429 -28.14 -41.51 -32.02
N HIS A 430 -29.11 -41.85 -32.88
CA HIS A 430 -30.37 -41.11 -33.06
C HIS A 430 -31.44 -42.09 -33.56
#